data_AF-A0A067L6G8-F1
#
_entry.id   AF-A0A067L6G8-F1
#
_cell.length_a   1.000
_cell.length_b   1.000
_cell.length_c   1.000
_cell.angle_alpha   90.00
_cell.angle_beta   90.00
_cell.angle_gamma   90.00
#
_symmetry.space_group_name_H-M   'P 1'
#
loop_
_entity.id
_entity.type
_entity.pdbx_description
1 polymer ?
#
loop_
_entity_poly.entity_id
_entity_poly.type
_entity_poly.pdbx_seq_one_letter_code
_entity_poly.pdbx_strand_id
1 'polypeptide(L)'
;MRFETLEHYRRFIFNRKWNQNFNRKLKQHFNTDKELVIPLVVHKIAISSPPKDGSCTIMIIYNHDNELAFCRIGDSSWTCLGNQFVVPFDDIIYSKKHQLFYAINGVGYVQAWDLKNPSFPVSKVIKYTYSQGSLKPPKEISKVKFSRCRYLVELPQGDILIVIRYQSSIREDGSLFCPESFDLLDRFPSKTVWFDLGKIDFEKQTLEPVDCLGDAVVFLGANESFSVSASDYPGLRPNCIYFSNDPPAYYRYTGKPYGGCDTGVFSLEDHSISHGYPFELGESQPPPIWVFSRP
;
A
#
# COMPACT_ATOMS: atom_id res chain seq x y z
N MET A 1 7.90 -3.10 -0.39
CA MET A 1 8.99 -4.08 -0.21
C MET A 1 8.89 -4.75 1.15
N ARG A 2 8.84 -6.08 1.18
CA ARG A 2 8.86 -6.94 2.37
C ARG A 2 10.29 -7.30 2.78
N PHE A 3 10.54 -7.38 4.09
CA PHE A 3 11.83 -7.77 4.66
C PHE A 3 11.68 -9.02 5.53
N GLU A 4 12.59 -9.99 5.35
CA GLU A 4 12.55 -11.26 6.08
C GLU A 4 13.11 -11.16 7.50
N THR A 5 14.07 -10.26 7.72
CA THR A 5 14.70 -10.04 9.02
C THR A 5 14.95 -8.56 9.24
N LEU A 6 15.05 -8.15 10.51
CA LEU A 6 15.43 -6.79 10.88
C LEU A 6 16.84 -6.46 10.35
N GLU A 7 17.72 -7.47 10.26
CA GLU A 7 19.03 -7.31 9.66
C GLU A 7 18.95 -7.07 8.15
N HIS A 8 18.10 -7.78 7.41
CA HIS A 8 17.86 -7.51 5.98
C HIS A 8 17.36 -6.09 5.77
N TYR A 9 16.41 -5.64 6.60
CA TYR A 9 15.94 -4.26 6.57
C TYR A 9 17.07 -3.25 6.84
N ARG A 10 17.85 -3.44 7.91
CA ARG A 10 18.99 -2.57 8.24
C ARG A 10 20.02 -2.55 7.11
N ARG A 11 20.40 -3.71 6.58
CA ARG A 11 21.34 -3.81 5.45
C ARG A 11 20.82 -3.08 4.22
N PHE A 12 19.53 -3.17 3.92
CA PHE A 12 18.92 -2.43 2.81
C PHE A 12 18.98 -0.92 3.03
N ILE A 13 18.49 -0.43 4.18
CA ILE A 13 18.48 1.01 4.51
C ILE A 13 19.89 1.61 4.56
N PHE A 14 20.87 0.86 5.07
CA PHE A 14 22.26 1.33 5.17
C PHE A 14 23.13 0.99 3.94
N ASN A 15 22.58 0.37 2.89
CA ASN A 15 23.33 0.08 1.66
C ASN A 15 23.59 1.37 0.87
N ARG A 16 24.70 2.05 1.18
CA ARG A 16 25.10 3.31 0.55
C ARG A 16 25.18 3.21 -0.97
N LYS A 17 25.72 2.12 -1.53
CA LYS A 17 25.89 1.96 -2.98
C LYS A 17 24.55 1.81 -3.70
N TRP A 18 23.64 1.00 -3.14
CA TRP A 18 22.29 0.85 -3.68
C TRP A 18 21.51 2.16 -3.58
N ASN A 19 21.49 2.80 -2.40
CA ASN A 19 20.84 4.09 -2.19
C ASN A 19 21.39 5.18 -3.12
N GLN A 20 22.71 5.28 -3.27
CA GLN A 20 23.34 6.25 -4.17
C GLN A 20 22.98 5.99 -5.63
N ASN A 21 23.01 4.74 -6.09
CA ASN A 21 22.63 4.43 -7.48
C ASN A 21 21.14 4.63 -7.74
N PHE A 22 20.28 4.20 -6.82
CA PHE A 22 18.84 4.40 -6.89
C PHE A 22 18.50 5.91 -6.94
N ASN A 23 19.01 6.68 -5.99
CA ASN A 23 18.80 8.13 -5.92
C ASN A 23 19.45 8.87 -7.08
N ARG A 24 20.62 8.43 -7.58
CA ARG A 24 21.26 9.03 -8.75
C ARG A 24 20.42 8.85 -10.00
N LYS A 25 19.91 7.64 -10.27
CA LYS A 25 19.04 7.37 -11.42
C LYS A 25 17.73 8.17 -11.33
N LEU A 26 17.15 8.21 -10.14
CA LEU A 26 15.97 9.03 -9.84
C LEU A 26 16.22 10.52 -10.14
N LYS A 27 17.31 11.10 -9.61
CA LYS A 27 17.67 12.51 -9.86
C LYS A 27 18.03 12.80 -11.32
N GLN A 28 18.74 11.91 -12.00
CA GLN A 28 19.12 12.11 -13.40
C GLN A 28 17.92 12.13 -14.35
N HIS A 29 16.85 11.40 -14.02
CA HIS A 29 15.68 11.26 -14.88
C HIS A 29 14.59 12.30 -14.60
N PHE A 30 14.34 12.65 -13.34
CA PHE A 30 13.17 13.46 -12.94
C PHE A 30 13.48 14.90 -12.53
N ASN A 31 14.75 15.28 -12.42
CA ASN A 31 15.16 16.63 -11.98
C ASN A 31 15.36 17.59 -13.16
N THR A 32 14.37 17.68 -14.05
CA THR A 32 14.43 18.55 -15.25
C THR A 32 13.83 19.94 -15.03
N ASP A 33 12.95 20.14 -14.05
CA ASP A 33 12.42 21.47 -13.72
C ASP A 33 13.13 22.09 -12.51
N LYS A 34 14.05 23.01 -12.80
CA LYS A 34 14.75 23.81 -11.77
C LYS A 34 13.84 24.78 -11.01
N GLU A 35 12.59 24.95 -11.45
CA GLU A 35 11.66 25.95 -10.91
C GLU A 35 10.70 25.41 -9.83
N LEU A 36 10.46 24.08 -9.78
CA LEU A 36 9.68 23.45 -8.71
C LEU A 36 10.64 22.72 -7.76
N VAL A 37 10.94 23.34 -6.62
CA VAL A 37 11.76 22.75 -5.53
C VAL A 37 10.94 21.70 -4.78
N ILE A 38 10.44 20.70 -5.49
CA ILE A 38 9.72 19.58 -4.90
C ILE A 38 10.70 18.39 -4.88
N PRO A 39 11.07 17.87 -3.70
CA PRO A 39 11.87 16.67 -3.63
C PRO A 39 11.10 15.50 -4.24
N LEU A 40 11.77 14.74 -5.09
CA LEU A 40 11.28 13.47 -5.61
C LEU A 40 11.03 12.49 -4.44
N VAL A 41 9.77 12.09 -4.25
CA VAL A 41 9.34 11.16 -3.20
C VAL A 41 8.87 9.86 -3.82
N VAL A 42 9.36 8.76 -3.29
CA VAL A 42 8.90 7.40 -3.63
C VAL A 42 7.92 6.95 -2.56
N HIS A 43 6.70 6.63 -2.96
CA HIS A 43 5.60 6.24 -2.06
C HIS A 43 5.55 4.75 -1.81
N LYS A 44 5.67 3.95 -2.87
CA LYS A 44 5.58 2.49 -2.81
C LYS A 44 6.59 1.89 -3.77
N ILE A 45 7.05 0.69 -3.43
CA ILE A 45 8.00 -0.08 -4.23
C ILE A 45 7.56 -1.53 -4.26
N ALA A 46 7.37 -2.06 -5.47
CA ALA A 46 7.20 -3.47 -5.76
C ALA A 46 8.43 -3.99 -6.52
N ILE A 47 8.88 -5.20 -6.20
CA ILE A 47 10.04 -5.83 -6.84
C ILE A 47 9.67 -7.22 -7.33
N SER A 48 10.12 -7.60 -8.53
CA SER A 48 9.82 -8.92 -9.10
C SER A 48 10.61 -10.06 -8.45
N SER A 49 11.82 -9.76 -8.01
CA SER A 49 12.73 -10.70 -7.35
C SER A 49 13.70 -9.93 -6.44
N PRO A 50 14.45 -10.62 -5.56
CA PRO A 50 15.56 -10.01 -4.84
C PRO A 50 16.52 -9.25 -5.79
N PRO A 51 17.00 -8.04 -5.43
CA PRO A 51 17.88 -7.23 -6.30
C PRO A 51 19.23 -7.88 -6.67
N LYS A 52 19.61 -8.94 -5.95
CA LYS A 52 20.80 -9.77 -6.25
C LYS A 52 20.62 -10.61 -7.51
N ASP A 53 19.38 -10.89 -7.89
CA ASP A 53 19.04 -11.62 -9.09
C ASP A 53 19.05 -10.59 -10.23
N GLY A 54 20.02 -10.67 -11.15
CA GLY A 54 20.29 -9.63 -12.17
C GLY A 54 19.12 -9.29 -13.11
N SER A 55 18.00 -10.02 -13.03
CA SER A 55 16.75 -9.80 -13.76
C SER A 55 15.67 -9.06 -12.94
N CYS A 56 16.00 -8.54 -11.76
CA CYS A 56 15.03 -7.85 -10.91
C CYS A 56 14.50 -6.59 -11.60
N THR A 57 13.17 -6.51 -11.70
CA THR A 57 12.41 -5.33 -12.11
C THR A 57 11.86 -4.66 -10.87
N ILE A 58 11.99 -3.34 -10.81
CA ILE A 58 11.51 -2.49 -9.72
C ILE A 58 10.45 -1.59 -10.32
N MET A 59 9.26 -1.58 -9.73
CA MET A 59 8.18 -0.65 -10.06
C MET A 59 7.89 0.23 -8.84
N ILE A 60 7.65 1.51 -9.07
CA ILE A 60 7.44 2.50 -8.02
C ILE A 60 6.17 3.32 -8.27
N ILE A 61 5.57 3.75 -7.17
CA ILE A 61 4.68 4.92 -7.14
C ILE A 61 5.52 6.11 -6.67
N TYR A 62 5.52 7.21 -7.39
CA TYR A 62 6.37 8.37 -7.10
C TYR A 62 5.68 9.71 -7.38
N ASN A 63 6.25 10.79 -6.84
CA ASN A 63 5.82 12.19 -7.04
C ASN A 63 4.38 12.49 -6.57
N HIS A 64 4.00 13.78 -6.67
CA HIS A 64 2.71 14.29 -6.19
C HIS A 64 1.51 13.65 -6.85
N ASP A 65 1.63 13.30 -8.13
CA ASP A 65 0.55 12.71 -8.90
C ASP A 65 0.45 11.18 -8.70
N ASN A 66 1.29 10.60 -7.82
CA ASN A 66 1.44 9.16 -7.57
C ASN A 66 1.52 8.38 -8.88
N GLU A 67 2.46 8.73 -9.73
CA GLU A 67 2.65 8.13 -11.04
C GLU A 67 3.42 6.81 -10.95
N LEU A 68 3.39 6.04 -12.03
CA LEU A 68 4.09 4.78 -12.15
C LEU A 68 5.36 4.91 -12.99
N ALA A 69 6.46 4.38 -12.46
CA ALA A 69 7.69 4.19 -13.21
C ALA A 69 8.30 2.82 -12.89
N PHE A 70 9.08 2.29 -13.82
CA PHE A 70 9.84 1.06 -13.57
C PHE A 70 11.28 1.17 -14.06
N CYS A 71 12.14 0.32 -13.51
CA CYS A 71 13.49 0.09 -14.01
C CYS A 71 13.95 -1.34 -13.70
N ARG A 72 14.94 -1.84 -14.43
CA ARG A 72 15.63 -3.09 -14.10
C ARG A 72 17.02 -2.82 -13.56
N ILE A 73 17.56 -3.83 -12.88
CA ILE A 73 18.99 -3.87 -12.58
C ILE A 73 19.75 -3.83 -13.91
N GLY A 74 20.61 -2.83 -14.08
CA GLY A 74 21.36 -2.58 -15.31
C GLY A 74 20.84 -1.42 -16.17
N ASP A 75 19.56 -1.05 -16.08
CA ASP A 75 19.00 0.05 -16.90
C ASP A 75 19.68 1.38 -16.56
N SER A 76 19.88 2.25 -17.56
CA SER A 76 20.52 3.57 -17.36
C SER A 76 19.57 4.62 -16.78
N SER A 77 18.26 4.47 -16.99
CA SER A 77 17.21 5.40 -16.56
C SER A 77 15.94 4.67 -16.11
N TRP A 78 15.02 5.42 -15.52
CA TRP A 78 13.65 4.95 -15.29
C TRP A 78 12.84 5.03 -16.60
N THR A 79 11.80 4.22 -16.69
CA THR A 79 10.79 4.31 -17.75
C THR A 79 9.47 4.68 -17.09
N CYS A 80 8.98 5.88 -17.38
CA CYS A 80 7.67 6.34 -16.93
C CYS A 80 6.58 5.60 -17.69
N LEU A 81 5.61 5.04 -16.98
CA LEU A 81 4.47 4.34 -17.57
C LEU A 81 3.29 5.29 -17.85
N GLY A 82 3.45 6.56 -17.48
CA GLY A 82 2.44 7.61 -17.56
C GLY A 82 1.28 7.34 -16.61
N ASN A 83 0.53 8.38 -16.25
CA ASN A 83 -0.79 8.17 -15.70
C ASN A 83 -1.76 7.98 -16.87
N GLN A 84 -2.07 6.72 -17.23
CA GLN A 84 -3.09 6.43 -18.25
C GLN A 84 -4.48 6.98 -17.86
N PHE A 85 -4.66 7.36 -16.59
CA PHE A 85 -5.84 7.98 -16.03
C PHE A 85 -5.48 9.35 -15.45
N VAL A 86 -6.44 10.23 -15.18
CA VAL A 86 -6.17 11.47 -14.41
C VAL A 86 -6.44 11.18 -12.93
N VAL A 87 -5.92 10.07 -12.41
CA VAL A 87 -6.19 9.61 -11.03
C VAL A 87 -4.91 9.03 -10.40
N PRO A 88 -4.50 9.50 -9.21
CA PRO A 88 -3.33 8.99 -8.48
C PRO A 88 -3.42 7.49 -8.13
N PHE A 89 -2.28 6.77 -8.16
CA PHE A 89 -2.20 5.39 -7.67
C PHE A 89 -2.09 5.33 -6.13
N ASP A 90 -2.78 4.36 -5.54
CA ASP A 90 -2.81 4.11 -4.09
C ASP A 90 -1.77 3.03 -3.68
N ASP A 91 -1.69 1.91 -4.42
CA ASP A 91 -0.83 0.77 -4.06
C ASP A 91 -0.31 0.01 -5.29
N ILE A 92 0.81 -0.70 -5.10
CA ILE A 92 1.41 -1.61 -6.09
C ILE A 92 1.91 -2.90 -5.45
N ILE A 93 1.72 -4.02 -6.15
CA ILE A 93 2.29 -5.33 -5.79
C ILE A 93 2.87 -6.02 -7.02
N TYR A 94 3.74 -7.02 -6.78
CA TYR A 94 4.14 -7.97 -7.80
C TYR A 94 3.60 -9.35 -7.43
N SER A 95 2.83 -9.97 -8.33
CA SER A 95 2.38 -11.36 -8.15
C SER A 95 3.41 -12.31 -8.75
N LYS A 96 3.95 -13.19 -7.92
CA LYS A 96 4.86 -14.25 -8.40
C LYS A 96 4.11 -15.30 -9.24
N LYS A 97 2.85 -15.57 -8.88
CA LYS A 97 2.02 -16.56 -9.58
C LYS A 97 1.67 -16.09 -10.99
N HIS A 98 1.23 -14.85 -11.12
CA HIS A 98 0.86 -14.27 -12.42
C HIS A 98 2.06 -13.73 -13.19
N GLN A 99 3.19 -13.50 -12.52
CA GLN A 99 4.39 -12.85 -13.06
C GLN A 99 4.13 -11.44 -13.60
N LEU A 100 3.22 -10.71 -12.98
CA LEU A 100 2.79 -9.36 -13.36
C LEU A 100 2.86 -8.39 -12.18
N PHE A 101 3.04 -7.12 -12.49
CA PHE A 101 2.81 -6.05 -11.52
C PHE A 101 1.35 -5.64 -11.54
N TYR A 102 0.79 -5.36 -10.37
CA TYR A 102 -0.56 -4.83 -10.23
C TYR A 102 -0.49 -3.47 -9.55
N ALA A 103 -1.24 -2.51 -10.09
CA ALA A 103 -1.37 -1.17 -9.53
C ALA A 103 -2.85 -0.81 -9.40
N ILE A 104 -3.23 -0.12 -8.32
CA ILE A 104 -4.60 0.32 -8.07
C ILE A 104 -4.66 1.82 -7.84
N ASN A 105 -5.66 2.51 -8.39
CA ASN A 105 -5.81 3.95 -8.23
C ASN A 105 -6.94 4.37 -7.28
N GLY A 106 -7.00 5.67 -6.97
CA GLY A 106 -7.94 6.27 -6.02
C GLY A 106 -9.43 6.18 -6.38
N VAL A 107 -9.78 5.81 -7.62
CA VAL A 107 -11.18 5.51 -8.00
C VAL A 107 -11.47 4.02 -8.03
N GLY A 108 -10.40 3.22 -8.03
CA GLY A 108 -10.49 1.79 -8.07
C GLY A 108 -10.40 1.18 -9.45
N TYR A 109 -9.43 1.60 -10.24
CA TYR A 109 -9.04 0.85 -11.43
C TYR A 109 -7.77 0.08 -11.10
N VAL A 110 -7.78 -1.22 -11.41
CA VAL A 110 -6.61 -2.08 -11.32
C VAL A 110 -5.98 -2.19 -12.70
N GLN A 111 -4.68 -1.98 -12.76
CA GLN A 111 -3.88 -2.24 -13.95
C GLN A 111 -2.95 -3.42 -13.68
N ALA A 112 -2.99 -4.42 -14.55
CA ALA A 112 -2.01 -5.50 -14.59
C ALA A 112 -0.96 -5.19 -15.66
N TRP A 113 0.32 -5.14 -15.29
CA TRP A 113 1.43 -4.74 -16.14
C TRP A 113 2.37 -5.91 -16.41
N ASP A 114 2.52 -6.26 -17.69
CA ASP A 114 3.60 -7.13 -18.16
C ASP A 114 4.80 -6.27 -18.56
N LEU A 115 5.84 -6.32 -17.73
CA LEU A 115 7.07 -5.57 -17.92
C LEU A 115 8.22 -6.48 -18.39
N LYS A 116 7.94 -7.63 -19.02
CA LYS A 116 9.00 -8.47 -19.62
C LYS A 116 9.62 -7.79 -20.84
N ASN A 117 8.83 -7.08 -21.65
CA ASN A 117 9.31 -6.30 -22.79
C ASN A 117 9.19 -4.78 -22.53
N PRO A 118 10.31 -4.06 -22.31
CA PRO A 118 10.27 -2.64 -21.98
C PRO A 118 9.84 -1.73 -23.14
N SER A 119 10.02 -2.17 -24.38
CA SER A 119 9.65 -1.36 -25.55
C SER A 119 8.14 -1.32 -25.78
N PHE A 120 7.42 -2.31 -25.24
CA PHE A 120 5.97 -2.45 -25.39
C PHE A 120 5.37 -2.94 -24.07
N PRO A 121 5.38 -2.11 -23.00
CA PRO A 121 4.72 -2.48 -21.76
C PRO A 121 3.23 -2.64 -22.02
N VAL A 122 2.69 -3.82 -21.72
CA VAL A 122 1.27 -4.11 -21.91
C VAL A 122 0.56 -4.01 -20.58
N SER A 123 -0.49 -3.19 -20.53
CA SER A 123 -1.38 -3.10 -19.37
C SER A 123 -2.77 -3.59 -19.71
N LYS A 124 -3.35 -4.47 -18.89
CA LYS A 124 -4.80 -4.75 -18.90
C LYS A 124 -5.45 -3.98 -17.76
N VAL A 125 -6.47 -3.18 -18.09
CA VAL A 125 -7.24 -2.41 -17.10
C VAL A 125 -8.48 -3.21 -16.71
N ILE A 126 -8.67 -3.41 -15.41
CA ILE A 126 -9.93 -3.85 -14.82
C ILE A 126 -10.51 -2.67 -14.06
N LYS A 127 -11.68 -2.22 -14.50
CA LYS A 127 -12.41 -1.14 -13.85
C LYS A 127 -13.38 -1.76 -12.86
N TYR A 128 -13.21 -1.48 -11.58
CA TYR A 128 -14.24 -1.81 -10.61
C TYR A 128 -14.93 -0.53 -10.18
N THR A 129 -16.25 -0.48 -10.39
CA THR A 129 -17.07 0.59 -9.82
C THR A 129 -17.43 0.13 -8.42
N TYR A 130 -16.95 0.85 -7.40
CA TYR A 130 -17.35 0.60 -6.02
C TYR A 130 -18.79 1.05 -5.81
N SER A 131 -19.76 0.27 -6.30
CA SER A 131 -21.16 0.66 -6.25
C SER A 131 -21.76 0.41 -4.87
N GLN A 132 -21.31 -0.63 -4.14
CA GLN A 132 -21.63 -0.85 -2.72
C GLN A 132 -20.50 -1.66 -2.05
N GLY A 133 -20.12 -1.29 -0.82
CA GLY A 133 -19.18 -2.09 -0.03
C GLY A 133 -19.74 -3.47 0.27
N SER A 134 -18.85 -4.46 0.35
CA SER A 134 -19.19 -5.85 0.63
C SER A 134 -19.75 -6.04 2.03
N LEU A 135 -19.23 -5.29 3.01
CA LEU A 135 -19.68 -5.33 4.39
C LEU A 135 -20.45 -4.05 4.71
N LYS A 136 -21.60 -4.19 5.37
CA LYS A 136 -22.32 -3.01 5.89
C LYS A 136 -21.61 -2.56 7.16
N PRO A 137 -21.02 -1.35 7.19
CA PRO A 137 -20.44 -0.85 8.43
C PRO A 137 -21.52 -0.72 9.51
N PRO A 138 -21.17 -0.90 10.79
CA PRO A 138 -22.05 -0.62 11.91
C PRO A 138 -22.71 0.75 11.78
N LYS A 139 -23.93 0.89 12.34
CA LYS A 139 -24.73 2.12 12.23
C LYS A 139 -24.01 3.35 12.79
N GLU A 140 -23.11 3.15 13.76
CA GLU A 140 -22.28 4.22 14.30
C GLU A 140 -21.26 4.72 13.27
N ILE A 141 -20.68 3.83 12.46
CA ILE A 141 -19.65 4.14 11.47
C ILE A 141 -20.26 4.67 10.17
N SER A 142 -21.46 4.20 9.79
CA SER A 142 -22.11 4.62 8.54
C SER A 142 -22.47 6.11 8.47
N LYS A 143 -22.51 6.79 9.62
CA LYS A 143 -22.75 8.24 9.73
C LYS A 143 -21.48 9.08 9.77
N VAL A 144 -20.32 8.44 9.92
CA VAL A 144 -19.03 9.12 10.06
C VAL A 144 -18.43 9.33 8.67
N LYS A 145 -17.94 10.54 8.38
CA LYS A 145 -17.14 10.78 7.18
C LYS A 145 -15.76 10.13 7.36
N PHE A 146 -15.25 9.50 6.30
CA PHE A 146 -13.99 8.77 6.32
C PHE A 146 -13.18 9.04 5.05
N SER A 147 -11.87 8.87 5.15
CA SER A 147 -10.98 8.65 4.01
C SER A 147 -10.88 7.14 3.71
N ARG A 148 -10.51 6.82 2.47
CA ARG A 148 -10.32 5.43 2.01
C ARG A 148 -8.89 5.25 1.53
N CYS A 149 -8.22 4.22 2.04
CA CYS A 149 -6.98 3.71 1.50
C CYS A 149 -7.24 2.35 0.85
N ARG A 150 -6.60 2.09 -0.29
CA ARG A 150 -6.75 0.83 -1.02
C ARG A 150 -5.44 0.09 -1.02
N TYR A 151 -5.53 -1.21 -0.78
CA TYR A 151 -4.40 -2.11 -0.76
C TYR A 151 -4.66 -3.26 -1.72
N LEU A 152 -3.61 -3.69 -2.42
CA LEU A 152 -3.63 -4.93 -3.17
C LEU A 152 -2.93 -6.01 -2.34
N VAL A 153 -3.55 -7.18 -2.21
CA VAL A 153 -2.98 -8.29 -1.45
C VAL A 153 -3.16 -9.59 -2.23
N GLU A 154 -2.05 -10.27 -2.53
CA GLU A 154 -2.09 -11.64 -3.05
C GLU A 154 -2.25 -12.62 -1.87
N LEU A 155 -3.28 -13.48 -1.93
CA LEU A 155 -3.53 -14.57 -0.98
C LEU A 155 -2.61 -15.77 -1.22
N PRO A 156 -2.43 -16.70 -0.26
CA PRO A 156 -1.56 -17.88 -0.44
C PRO A 156 -1.97 -18.76 -1.64
N GLN A 157 -3.27 -18.87 -1.93
CA GLN A 157 -3.78 -19.56 -3.11
C GLN A 157 -3.56 -18.79 -4.43
N GLY A 158 -3.11 -17.54 -4.36
CA GLY A 158 -2.79 -16.66 -5.49
C GLY A 158 -3.95 -15.81 -6.01
N ASP A 159 -5.08 -15.78 -5.30
CA ASP A 159 -6.13 -14.80 -5.57
C ASP A 159 -5.64 -13.40 -5.16
N ILE A 160 -6.05 -12.37 -5.91
CA ILE A 160 -5.72 -10.98 -5.58
C ILE A 160 -6.96 -10.31 -4.99
N LEU A 161 -6.79 -9.79 -3.77
CA LEU A 161 -7.78 -8.99 -3.08
C LEU A 161 -7.49 -7.50 -3.24
N ILE A 162 -8.56 -6.73 -3.29
CA ILE A 162 -8.59 -5.32 -2.96
C ILE A 162 -9.10 -5.22 -1.53
N VAL A 163 -8.30 -4.61 -0.66
CA VAL A 163 -8.69 -4.30 0.71
C VAL A 163 -8.83 -2.80 0.84
N ILE A 164 -10.03 -2.34 1.20
CA ILE A 164 -10.33 -0.93 1.44
C ILE A 164 -10.33 -0.70 2.94
N ARG A 165 -9.41 0.13 3.40
CA ARG A 165 -9.33 0.59 4.78
C ARG A 165 -10.04 1.93 4.90
N TYR A 166 -10.92 2.03 5.86
CA TYR A 166 -11.63 3.26 6.18
C TYR A 166 -11.01 3.91 7.41
N GLN A 167 -10.65 5.18 7.29
CA GLN A 167 -10.03 5.93 8.38
C GLN A 167 -10.79 7.22 8.64
N SER A 168 -10.82 7.62 9.91
CA SER A 168 -11.43 8.89 10.34
C SER A 168 -10.48 9.60 11.29
N SER A 169 -10.41 10.91 11.16
CA SER A 169 -9.65 11.77 12.07
C SER A 169 -10.37 11.89 13.40
N ILE A 170 -9.61 12.09 14.47
CA ILE A 170 -10.10 12.13 15.86
C ILE A 170 -9.87 13.54 16.40
N ARG A 171 -10.90 14.14 16.99
CA ARG A 171 -10.81 15.40 17.73
C ARG A 171 -10.31 15.16 19.16
N GLU A 172 -9.94 16.24 19.87
CA GLU A 172 -9.54 16.16 21.28
C GLU A 172 -10.62 15.55 22.19
N ASP A 173 -11.90 15.76 21.86
CA ASP A 173 -13.04 15.18 22.57
C ASP A 173 -13.32 13.69 22.21
N GLY A 174 -12.49 13.09 21.36
CA GLY A 174 -12.62 11.72 20.88
C GLY A 174 -13.62 11.51 19.74
N SER A 175 -14.32 12.56 19.29
CA SER A 175 -15.27 12.47 18.18
C SER A 175 -14.56 12.26 16.84
N LEU A 176 -15.21 11.50 15.96
CA LEU A 176 -14.69 11.15 14.64
C LEU A 176 -15.17 12.13 13.57
N PHE A 177 -14.28 12.50 12.66
CA PHE A 177 -14.61 13.38 11.54
C PHE A 177 -13.66 13.15 10.35
N CYS A 178 -14.06 13.63 9.18
CA CYS A 178 -13.17 13.78 8.03
C CYS A 178 -12.95 15.28 7.80
N PRO A 179 -11.69 15.75 7.76
CA PRO A 179 -11.39 17.12 7.38
C PRO A 179 -11.92 17.46 5.98
N GLU A 180 -12.31 18.72 5.78
CA GLU A 180 -12.90 19.18 4.51
C GLU A 180 -11.87 19.36 3.38
N SER A 181 -10.58 19.46 3.73
CA SER A 181 -9.47 19.51 2.78
C SER A 181 -8.42 18.47 3.14
N PHE A 182 -7.78 17.91 2.10
CA PHE A 182 -6.65 16.98 2.25
C PHE A 182 -5.47 17.62 3.00
N ASP A 183 -5.29 18.95 2.89
CA ASP A 183 -4.26 19.71 3.61
C ASP A 183 -4.51 19.82 5.12
N LEU A 184 -5.66 19.33 5.60
CA LEU A 184 -6.03 19.31 7.02
C LEU A 184 -5.94 17.91 7.63
N LEU A 185 -5.81 16.87 6.79
CA LEU A 185 -5.56 15.51 7.27
C LEU A 185 -4.27 15.41 8.06
N ASP A 186 -3.39 16.40 7.92
CA ASP A 186 -2.10 16.43 8.59
C ASP A 186 -2.13 16.95 10.04
N ARG A 187 -3.23 17.58 10.45
CA ARG A 187 -3.35 18.23 11.76
C ARG A 187 -3.98 17.34 12.82
N PHE A 188 -4.55 16.21 12.43
CA PHE A 188 -5.35 15.40 13.32
C PHE A 188 -4.93 13.93 13.26
N PRO A 189 -4.80 13.29 14.42
CA PRO A 189 -4.53 11.87 14.50
C PRO A 189 -5.72 11.11 13.89
N SER A 190 -5.44 10.04 13.14
CA SER A 190 -6.50 9.24 12.50
C SER A 190 -6.51 7.81 13.02
N LYS A 191 -7.68 7.19 13.04
CA LYS A 191 -7.82 5.75 13.35
C LYS A 191 -8.59 5.02 12.28
N THR A 192 -8.34 3.72 12.22
CA THR A 192 -9.12 2.79 11.41
C THR A 192 -10.47 2.54 12.03
N VAL A 193 -11.50 2.62 11.20
CA VAL A 193 -12.89 2.42 11.62
C VAL A 193 -13.55 1.23 10.94
N TRP A 194 -13.07 0.82 9.76
CA TRP A 194 -13.68 -0.28 9.01
C TRP A 194 -12.76 -0.84 7.93
N PHE A 195 -13.11 -2.04 7.43
CA PHE A 195 -12.53 -2.64 6.24
C PHE A 195 -13.60 -3.23 5.33
N ASP A 196 -13.39 -3.12 4.03
CA ASP A 196 -14.11 -3.92 3.02
C ASP A 196 -13.09 -4.71 2.19
N LEU A 197 -13.45 -5.94 1.83
CA LEU A 197 -12.61 -6.80 1.00
C LEU A 197 -13.38 -7.24 -0.25
N GLY A 198 -12.67 -7.30 -1.36
CA GLY A 198 -13.18 -7.86 -2.61
C GLY A 198 -12.10 -8.62 -3.37
N LYS A 199 -12.44 -9.80 -3.87
CA LYS A 199 -11.59 -10.63 -4.73
C LYS A 199 -11.79 -10.24 -6.19
N ILE A 200 -10.69 -10.01 -6.90
CA ILE A 200 -10.73 -9.69 -8.33
C ILE A 200 -10.98 -10.97 -9.13
N ASP A 201 -12.05 -11.00 -9.90
CA ASP A 201 -12.25 -11.98 -10.97
C ASP A 201 -11.74 -11.39 -12.30
N PHE A 202 -10.57 -11.86 -12.74
CA PHE A 202 -9.91 -11.36 -13.95
C PHE A 202 -10.61 -11.77 -15.26
N GLU A 203 -11.40 -12.85 -15.23
CA GLU A 203 -12.13 -13.37 -16.39
C GLU A 203 -13.42 -12.58 -16.59
N LYS A 204 -14.22 -12.45 -15.54
CA LYS A 204 -15.49 -11.71 -15.54
C LYS A 204 -15.30 -10.21 -15.43
N GLN A 205 -14.12 -9.74 -15.04
CA GLN A 205 -13.82 -8.34 -14.72
C GLN A 205 -14.73 -7.79 -13.62
N THR A 206 -15.00 -8.61 -12.61
CA THR A 206 -15.86 -8.27 -11.47
C THR A 206 -15.07 -8.29 -10.16
N LEU A 207 -15.64 -7.64 -9.14
CA LEU A 207 -15.14 -7.68 -7.78
C LEU A 207 -16.13 -8.48 -6.92
N GLU A 208 -15.71 -9.63 -6.44
CA GLU A 208 -16.53 -10.51 -5.60
C GLU A 208 -16.31 -10.13 -4.12
N PRO A 209 -17.36 -9.78 -3.35
CA PRO A 209 -17.28 -9.58 -1.90
C PRO A 209 -16.54 -10.72 -1.18
N VAL A 210 -15.72 -10.37 -0.19
CA VAL A 210 -15.07 -11.34 0.70
C VAL A 210 -15.41 -10.99 2.15
N ASP A 211 -16.08 -11.90 2.83
CA ASP A 211 -16.43 -11.82 4.26
C ASP A 211 -15.64 -12.82 5.12
N CYS A 212 -14.90 -13.74 4.51
CA CYS A 212 -14.07 -14.71 5.21
C CYS A 212 -12.78 -14.99 4.43
N LEU A 213 -11.64 -14.85 5.12
CA LEU A 213 -10.30 -15.20 4.62
C LEU A 213 -9.93 -16.66 4.92
N GLY A 214 -10.76 -17.37 5.69
CA GLY A 214 -10.46 -18.71 6.19
C GLY A 214 -9.17 -18.69 7.02
N ASP A 215 -8.22 -19.57 6.67
CA ASP A 215 -6.93 -19.66 7.35
C ASP A 215 -5.98 -18.49 7.01
N ALA A 216 -6.27 -17.67 6.00
CA ALA A 216 -5.39 -16.59 5.62
C ALA A 216 -5.41 -15.41 6.62
N VAL A 217 -4.25 -14.77 6.74
CA VAL A 217 -4.02 -13.56 7.54
C VAL A 217 -3.43 -12.49 6.65
N VAL A 218 -4.00 -11.29 6.67
CA VAL A 218 -3.58 -10.16 5.84
C VAL A 218 -2.82 -9.14 6.69
N PHE A 219 -1.74 -8.60 6.15
CA PHE A 219 -0.92 -7.55 6.75
C PHE A 219 -0.93 -6.31 5.85
N LEU A 220 -1.32 -5.16 6.41
CA LEU A 220 -1.40 -3.87 5.71
C LEU A 220 -0.49 -2.84 6.36
N GLY A 221 0.17 -2.02 5.55
CA GLY A 221 1.02 -0.94 6.05
C GLY A 221 1.66 -0.12 4.94
N ALA A 222 2.51 0.82 5.35
CA ALA A 222 3.20 1.74 4.43
C ALA A 222 4.13 1.03 3.42
N ASN A 223 4.60 -0.17 3.75
CA ASN A 223 5.48 -0.97 2.90
C ASN A 223 4.68 -1.88 1.94
N GLU A 224 5.01 -3.16 1.85
CA GLU A 224 4.26 -4.14 1.05
C GLU A 224 3.10 -4.69 1.88
N SER A 225 1.91 -4.63 1.31
CA SER A 225 0.74 -5.36 1.81
C SER A 225 0.87 -6.83 1.39
N PHE A 226 0.60 -7.76 2.31
CA PHE A 226 0.79 -9.17 2.02
C PHE A 226 -0.14 -10.07 2.83
N SER A 227 -0.15 -11.36 2.49
CA SER A 227 -0.83 -12.38 3.27
C SER A 227 0.09 -13.56 3.59
N VAL A 228 -0.34 -14.37 4.56
CA VAL A 228 0.22 -15.67 4.94
C VAL A 228 -0.89 -16.61 5.41
N SER A 229 -0.59 -17.90 5.51
CA SER A 229 -1.44 -18.89 6.19
C SER A 229 -1.22 -18.78 7.71
N ALA A 230 -2.29 -18.73 8.50
CA ALA A 230 -2.19 -18.74 9.97
C ALA A 230 -1.61 -20.07 10.46
N SER A 231 -1.90 -21.16 9.77
CA SER A 231 -1.38 -22.50 10.08
C SER A 231 0.16 -22.57 10.06
N ASP A 232 0.82 -21.73 9.25
CA ASP A 232 2.29 -21.61 9.23
C ASP A 232 2.85 -20.85 10.45
N TYR A 233 2.01 -20.11 11.19
CA TYR A 233 2.43 -19.21 12.26
C TYR A 233 1.48 -19.30 13.48
N PRO A 234 1.75 -20.16 14.46
CA PRO A 234 0.85 -20.46 15.59
C PRO A 234 0.44 -19.26 16.48
N GLY A 235 1.08 -18.09 16.33
CA GLY A 235 0.73 -16.87 17.04
C GLY A 235 -0.23 -15.93 16.29
N LEU A 236 -0.57 -16.24 15.04
CA LEU A 236 -1.48 -15.44 14.24
C LEU A 236 -2.92 -15.95 14.38
N ARG A 237 -3.86 -15.01 14.47
CA ARG A 237 -5.28 -15.34 14.42
C ARG A 237 -5.71 -15.41 12.94
N PRO A 238 -6.25 -16.54 12.46
CA PRO A 238 -6.80 -16.64 11.11
C PRO A 238 -7.97 -15.67 10.93
N ASN A 239 -8.41 -15.49 9.69
CA ASN A 239 -9.55 -14.64 9.35
C ASN A 239 -9.41 -13.18 9.83
N CYS A 240 -8.19 -12.63 9.78
CA CYS A 240 -7.87 -11.32 10.33
C CYS A 240 -7.03 -10.45 9.40
N ILE A 241 -7.19 -9.14 9.57
CA ILE A 241 -6.33 -8.10 8.99
C ILE A 241 -5.53 -7.45 10.12
N TYR A 242 -4.21 -7.60 10.07
CA TYR A 242 -3.26 -6.87 10.89
C TYR A 242 -2.87 -5.60 10.13
N PHE A 243 -3.08 -4.44 10.72
CA PHE A 243 -2.79 -3.16 10.06
C PHE A 243 -1.86 -2.33 10.93
N SER A 244 -0.95 -1.61 10.27
CA SER A 244 -0.07 -0.64 10.91
C SER A 244 -0.39 0.77 10.41
N ASN A 245 0.20 1.77 11.06
CA ASN A 245 0.04 3.14 10.62
C ASN A 245 0.60 3.30 9.18
N ASP A 246 -0.20 3.88 8.29
CA ASP A 246 0.16 4.17 6.90
C ASP A 246 -0.20 5.62 6.60
N PRO A 247 0.74 6.56 6.85
CA PRO A 247 0.44 7.97 6.72
C PRO A 247 0.22 8.33 5.25
N PRO A 248 -0.73 9.25 4.94
CA PRO A 248 -0.95 9.75 3.59
C PRO A 248 0.34 10.22 2.93
N ALA A 249 0.43 10.07 1.62
CA ALA A 249 1.59 10.46 0.81
C ALA A 249 2.11 11.86 1.14
N TYR A 250 1.22 12.82 1.43
CA TYR A 250 1.56 14.21 1.79
C TYR A 250 2.56 14.32 2.97
N TYR A 251 2.43 13.47 4.00
CA TYR A 251 3.36 13.45 5.13
C TYR A 251 4.78 13.03 4.75
N ARG A 252 4.92 12.22 3.69
CA ARG A 252 6.22 11.79 3.19
C ARG A 252 7.00 12.95 2.55
N TYR A 253 6.33 14.05 2.18
CA TYR A 253 6.98 15.24 1.60
C TYR A 253 7.39 16.28 2.64
N THR A 254 6.60 16.46 3.70
CA THR A 254 6.84 17.54 4.67
C THR A 254 7.90 17.16 5.70
N GLY A 255 8.20 15.87 5.87
CA GLY A 255 9.09 15.36 6.90
C GLY A 255 8.60 15.65 8.32
N LYS A 256 7.38 16.18 8.45
CA LYS A 256 6.77 16.45 9.73
C LYS A 256 6.37 15.14 10.38
N PRO A 257 6.50 15.05 11.71
CA PRO A 257 5.98 13.92 12.44
C PRO A 257 4.49 13.71 12.19
N TYR A 258 4.10 12.45 11.99
CA TYR A 258 2.68 12.06 11.90
C TYR A 258 2.21 11.72 13.32
N GLY A 259 1.15 12.39 13.77
CA GLY A 259 0.54 12.11 15.07
C GLY A 259 -0.38 10.90 15.02
N GLY A 260 -0.25 10.00 16.00
CA GLY A 260 -1.13 8.84 16.17
C GLY A 260 -0.56 7.54 15.60
N CYS A 261 -0.54 6.49 16.44
CA CYS A 261 -0.15 5.14 16.06
C CYS A 261 -1.39 4.27 15.75
N ASP A 262 -1.91 4.34 14.52
CA ASP A 262 -3.05 3.52 14.08
C ASP A 262 -2.63 2.08 13.72
N THR A 263 -2.39 1.27 14.75
CA THR A 263 -1.98 -0.14 14.62
C THR A 263 -2.94 -1.05 15.36
N GLY A 264 -3.37 -2.13 14.72
CA GLY A 264 -4.35 -3.03 15.31
C GLY A 264 -4.63 -4.27 14.46
N VAL A 265 -5.66 -4.99 14.89
CA VAL A 265 -6.17 -6.21 14.26
C VAL A 265 -7.66 -6.05 14.05
N PHE A 266 -8.11 -6.24 12.82
CA PHE A 266 -9.52 -6.39 12.48
C PHE A 266 -9.84 -7.87 12.29
N SER A 267 -10.87 -8.34 12.98
CA SER A 267 -11.41 -9.69 12.88
C SER A 267 -12.55 -9.69 11.86
N LEU A 268 -12.51 -10.54 10.84
CA LEU A 268 -13.66 -10.71 9.95
C LEU A 268 -14.78 -11.55 10.58
N GLU A 269 -14.48 -12.32 11.63
CA GLU A 269 -15.45 -13.20 12.30
C GLU A 269 -16.58 -12.41 12.98
N ASP A 270 -16.20 -11.38 13.73
CA ASP A 270 -17.10 -10.57 14.56
C ASP A 270 -17.04 -9.07 14.20
N HIS A 271 -16.28 -8.73 13.16
CA HIS A 271 -16.04 -7.35 12.70
C HIS A 271 -15.49 -6.42 13.79
N SER A 272 -14.79 -6.96 14.78
CA SER A 272 -14.16 -6.19 15.84
C SER A 272 -12.80 -5.63 15.42
N ILE A 273 -12.47 -4.42 15.89
CA ILE A 273 -11.14 -3.83 15.76
C ILE A 273 -10.50 -3.74 17.15
N SER A 274 -9.42 -4.47 17.36
CA SER A 274 -8.57 -4.36 18.56
C SER A 274 -7.30 -3.57 18.23
N HIS A 275 -7.07 -2.46 18.91
CA HIS A 275 -5.86 -1.65 18.73
C HIS A 275 -4.75 -2.20 19.64
N GLY A 276 -3.55 -2.41 19.09
CA GLY A 276 -2.48 -3.18 19.75
C GLY A 276 -1.69 -2.43 20.81
N TYR A 277 -1.79 -1.10 20.82
CA TYR A 277 -1.21 -0.20 21.82
C TYR A 277 -2.28 0.82 22.23
N PRO A 278 -2.21 1.40 23.44
CA PRO A 278 -2.95 2.63 23.71
C PRO A 278 -2.66 3.59 22.55
N PHE A 279 -3.69 4.19 21.96
CA PHE A 279 -3.50 5.14 20.89
C PHE A 279 -2.68 6.33 21.42
N GLU A 280 -1.37 6.25 21.28
CA GLU A 280 -0.50 7.35 21.65
C GLU A 280 -0.56 8.36 20.52
N LEU A 281 -0.96 9.58 20.87
CA LEU A 281 -0.86 10.76 20.01
C LEU A 281 0.60 11.10 19.65
N GLY A 282 1.56 10.34 20.20
CA GLY A 282 2.98 10.47 19.98
C GLY A 282 3.37 10.29 18.52
N GLU A 283 4.47 10.97 18.18
CA GLU A 283 5.09 11.00 16.88
C GLU A 283 5.84 9.68 16.60
N SER A 284 5.42 8.90 15.60
CA SER A 284 6.17 7.72 15.17
C SER A 284 6.88 7.97 13.84
N GLN A 285 8.22 8.05 13.87
CA GLN A 285 9.06 8.07 12.67
C GLN A 285 10.24 7.10 12.82
N PRO A 286 10.53 6.26 11.80
CA PRO A 286 9.77 6.06 10.56
C PRO A 286 8.44 5.32 10.78
N PRO A 287 7.52 5.28 9.78
CA PRO A 287 6.31 4.46 9.86
C PRO A 287 6.63 3.00 10.20
N PRO A 288 5.79 2.33 11.00
CA PRO A 288 6.00 0.92 11.35
C PRO A 288 6.05 0.05 10.09
N ILE A 289 6.95 -0.93 10.10
CA ILE A 289 7.23 -1.80 8.95
C ILE A 289 7.08 -3.25 9.38
N TRP A 290 6.36 -4.03 8.59
CA TRP A 290 6.28 -5.48 8.79
C TRP A 290 7.60 -6.17 8.42
N VAL A 291 8.18 -6.86 9.38
CA VAL A 291 9.30 -7.80 9.18
C VAL A 291 8.73 -9.20 9.33
N PHE A 292 8.85 -10.01 8.29
CA PHE A 292 8.21 -11.32 8.24
C PHE A 292 9.10 -12.30 7.47
N SER A 293 9.67 -13.28 8.18
CA SER A 293 10.47 -14.33 7.57
C SER A 293 9.62 -15.16 6.60
N ARG A 294 10.14 -15.48 5.42
CA ARG A 294 9.52 -16.53 4.60
C ARG A 294 9.82 -17.89 5.24
N PRO A 295 8.88 -18.84 5.21
CA PRO A 295 9.19 -20.23 5.53
C PRO A 295 10.32 -20.77 4.64
#